data_AF-A0A2V8J248-F1
#
_entry.id   AF-A0A2V8J248-F1
#
_cell.length_a   1.000
_cell.length_b   1.000
_cell.length_c   1.000
_cell.angle_alpha   90.00
_cell.angle_beta   90.00
_cell.angle_gamma   90.00
#
_symmetry.space_group_name_H-M   'P 1'
#
loop_
_entity.id
_entity.type
_entity.pdbx_description
1 polymer ?
#
loop_
_entity_poly.entity_id
_entity_poly.type
_entity_poly.pdbx_seq_one_letter_code
_entity_poly.pdbx_strand_id
1 'polypeptide(L)'
;MDHGLNASTFTARVIHIDRLGSRCPPLSARSEREKEPLHIGAPGPALDVVFEIGDATRAQEILRRKVEAGEKLMGFGHRVCRVRDPRAEVLADVEEPPAK
;
A
#
# COMPACT_ATOMS: atom_id res chain seq x y z
N MET A 1 -0.38 8.28 -12.83
CA MET A 1 -0.26 6.87 -12.40
C MET A 1 -1.65 6.31 -12.18
N ASP A 2 -1.94 5.14 -12.75
CA ASP A 2 -3.22 4.45 -12.63
C ASP A 2 -3.01 3.07 -12.02
N HIS A 3 -4.00 2.57 -11.29
CA HIS A 3 -3.98 1.25 -10.66
C HIS A 3 -5.37 0.61 -10.67
N GLY A 4 -6.04 0.69 -11.82
CA GLY A 4 -7.33 0.09 -12.09
C GLY A 4 -8.44 0.48 -11.09
N LEU A 5 -9.40 -0.43 -10.90
CA LEU A 5 -10.55 -0.28 -10.00
C LEU A 5 -10.18 -0.63 -8.56
N ASN A 6 -9.37 0.22 -7.94
CA ASN A 6 -9.09 0.18 -6.51
C ASN A 6 -10.15 1.03 -5.74
N ALA A 7 -10.16 0.97 -4.40
CA ALA A 7 -11.23 1.57 -3.59
C ALA A 7 -11.38 3.09 -3.78
N SER A 8 -10.28 3.83 -4.01
CA SER A 8 -10.32 5.28 -4.23
C SER A 8 -10.77 5.62 -5.64
N THR A 9 -10.34 4.86 -6.66
CA THR A 9 -10.86 4.97 -8.03
C THR A 9 -12.36 4.66 -8.11
N PHE A 10 -12.84 3.62 -7.40
CA PHE A 10 -14.26 3.29 -7.34
C PHE A 10 -15.07 4.39 -6.65
N THR A 11 -14.60 4.88 -5.49
CA THR A 11 -15.26 5.98 -4.76
C THR A 11 -15.35 7.25 -5.62
N ALA A 12 -14.26 7.63 -6.31
CA ALA A 12 -14.25 8.77 -7.21
C ALA A 12 -15.26 8.62 -8.36
N ARG A 13 -15.40 7.41 -8.91
CA ARG A 13 -16.33 7.12 -10.00
C ARG A 13 -17.80 7.15 -9.55
N VAL A 14 -18.11 6.62 -8.36
CA VAL A 14 -19.47 6.68 -7.78
C VAL A 14 -19.88 8.14 -7.52
N ILE A 15 -19.00 8.94 -6.91
CA ILE A 15 -19.27 10.37 -6.65
C ILE A 15 -19.46 11.14 -7.96
N HIS A 16 -18.67 10.84 -8.99
CA HIS A 16 -18.80 11.50 -10.28
C HIS A 16 -20.14 11.20 -10.96
N ILE A 17 -20.62 9.94 -10.89
CA ILE A 17 -21.92 9.54 -11.44
C ILE A 17 -23.08 10.17 -10.64
N ASP A 18 -23.01 10.13 -9.31
CA ASP A 18 -24.04 10.68 -8.42
C ASP A 18 -24.15 12.21 -8.51
N ARG A 19 -23.02 12.89 -8.73
CA ARG A 19 -22.93 14.36 -8.79
C ARG A 19 -22.93 14.93 -10.21
N LEU A 20 -23.52 14.23 -11.18
CA LEU A 20 -23.89 14.80 -12.48
C LEU A 20 -24.90 15.95 -12.30
N GLY A 21 -24.41 17.10 -11.85
CA GLY A 21 -25.20 18.29 -11.49
C GLY A 21 -24.63 19.17 -10.38
N SER A 22 -23.66 18.73 -9.56
CA SER A 22 -23.09 19.54 -8.47
C SER A 22 -21.58 19.77 -8.60
N ARG A 23 -21.11 20.98 -8.24
CA ARG A 23 -19.74 21.49 -8.45
C ARG A 23 -18.69 20.98 -7.45
N CYS A 24 -18.96 19.92 -6.69
CA CYS A 24 -18.04 19.49 -5.64
C CYS A 24 -17.07 18.43 -6.20
N PRO A 25 -15.74 18.70 -6.24
CA PRO A 25 -14.79 17.89 -6.98
C PRO A 25 -14.61 16.50 -6.33
N PRO A 26 -14.64 15.41 -7.12
CA PRO A 26 -14.48 14.04 -6.62
C PRO A 26 -13.08 13.75 -6.02
N LEU A 27 -12.13 14.69 -6.19
CA LEU A 27 -10.76 14.59 -5.71
C LEU A 27 -10.66 14.56 -4.17
N SER A 28 -11.47 15.35 -3.45
CA SER A 28 -11.39 15.42 -1.98
C SER A 28 -11.73 14.08 -1.32
N ALA A 29 -12.81 13.43 -1.77
CA ALA A 29 -13.21 12.13 -1.24
C ALA A 29 -12.26 10.99 -1.64
N ARG A 30 -11.64 11.10 -2.82
CA ARG A 30 -10.56 10.19 -3.24
C ARG A 30 -9.38 10.30 -2.28
N SER A 31 -8.91 11.51 -2.00
CA SER A 31 -7.79 11.75 -1.09
C SER A 31 -8.06 11.24 0.33
N GLU A 32 -9.27 11.43 0.87
CA GLU A 32 -9.61 10.87 2.19
C GLU A 32 -9.58 9.34 2.19
N ARG A 33 -10.04 8.68 1.13
CA ARG A 33 -10.00 7.21 1.05
C ARG A 33 -8.59 6.65 0.89
N GLU A 34 -7.68 7.40 0.26
CA GLU A 34 -6.27 7.00 0.10
C GLU A 34 -5.50 7.03 1.42
N LYS A 35 -5.88 7.92 2.35
CA LYS A 35 -5.29 8.00 3.70
C LYS A 35 -5.59 6.77 4.57
N GLU A 36 -6.58 5.96 4.20
CA GLU A 36 -6.91 4.74 4.95
C GLU A 36 -5.72 3.76 4.94
N PRO A 37 -5.29 3.24 6.12
CA PRO A 37 -4.09 2.40 6.25
C PRO A 37 -4.10 1.14 5.37
N LEU A 38 -5.28 0.60 5.08
CA LEU A 38 -5.47 -0.61 4.28
C LEU A 38 -5.56 -0.35 2.76
N HIS A 39 -5.53 0.91 2.31
CA HIS A 39 -5.73 1.26 0.90
C HIS A 39 -4.46 1.82 0.24
N ILE A 40 -4.05 3.05 0.54
CA ILE A 40 -2.76 3.62 0.08
C ILE A 40 -1.83 3.97 1.26
N GLY A 41 -2.34 3.98 2.50
CA GLY A 41 -1.54 4.23 3.71
C GLY A 41 -0.61 3.09 4.14
N ALA A 42 -0.58 1.96 3.44
CA ALA A 42 0.23 0.79 3.78
C ALA A 42 1.78 1.02 3.84
N PRO A 43 2.40 1.95 3.08
CA PRO A 43 3.85 2.13 3.12
C PRO A 43 4.40 2.59 4.48
N GLY A 44 3.67 3.40 5.25
CA GLY A 44 4.10 3.85 6.58
C GLY A 44 4.24 2.69 7.57
N PRO A 45 3.16 1.93 7.82
CA PRO A 45 3.19 0.73 8.65
C PRO A 45 4.15 -0.37 8.16
N ALA A 46 4.45 -0.42 6.86
CA ALA A 46 5.47 -1.32 6.33
C ALA A 46 6.89 -0.90 6.76
N LEU A 47 7.19 0.40 6.72
CA LEU A 47 8.46 0.97 7.21
C LEU A 47 8.63 0.80 8.72
N ASP A 48 7.55 0.88 9.50
CA ASP A 48 7.60 0.65 10.94
C ASP A 48 8.16 -0.75 11.28
N VAL A 49 7.78 -1.77 10.50
CA VAL A 49 8.32 -3.14 10.66
C VAL A 49 9.80 -3.20 10.25
N VAL A 50 10.21 -2.46 9.22
CA VAL A 50 11.63 -2.37 8.82
C VAL A 50 12.46 -1.74 9.94
N PHE A 51 11.97 -0.67 10.58
CA PHE A 51 12.63 -0.05 11.72
C PHE A 51 12.62 -0.93 12.98
N GLU A 52 11.55 -1.69 13.23
CA GLU A 52 11.47 -2.67 14.31
C GLU A 52 12.54 -3.77 14.15
N ILE A 53 12.74 -4.24 12.91
CA ILE A 53 13.76 -5.21 12.55
C ILE A 53 15.14 -4.64 12.80
N GLY A 54 15.44 -3.46 12.23
CA GLY A 54 16.70 -2.72 12.38
C GLY A 54 17.91 -3.39 11.72
N ASP A 55 18.13 -4.69 12.00
CA ASP A 55 19.20 -5.51 11.45
C ASP A 55 18.64 -6.76 10.75
N ALA A 56 19.21 -7.09 9.59
CA ALA A 56 18.73 -8.18 8.74
C ALA A 56 18.75 -9.55 9.43
N THR A 57 19.65 -9.79 10.39
CA THR A 57 19.72 -11.06 11.15
C THR A 57 18.49 -11.27 12.04
N ARG A 58 17.82 -10.20 12.46
CA ARG A 58 16.62 -10.22 13.31
C ARG A 58 15.32 -10.38 12.50
N ALA A 59 15.37 -10.18 11.18
CA ALA A 59 14.19 -10.17 10.32
C ALA A 59 13.40 -11.48 10.40
N GLN A 60 14.09 -12.62 10.31
CA GLN A 60 13.44 -13.93 10.29
C GLN A 60 12.64 -14.21 11.58
N GLU A 61 13.22 -13.88 12.74
CA GLU A 61 12.59 -14.10 14.04
C GLU A 61 11.35 -13.21 14.21
N ILE A 62 11.49 -11.91 13.93
CA ILE A 62 10.43 -10.91 14.10
C ILE A 62 9.27 -11.19 13.15
N LEU A 63 9.55 -11.48 11.88
CA LEU A 63 8.51 -11.80 10.89
C LEU A 63 7.78 -13.09 11.27
N ARG A 64 8.50 -14.13 11.69
CA ARG A 64 7.87 -15.40 12.09
C ARG A 64 6.94 -15.20 13.29
N ARG A 65 7.37 -14.47 14.31
CA ARG A 65 6.54 -14.15 15.47
C ARG A 65 5.23 -13.45 15.07
N LYS A 66 5.31 -12.43 14.20
CA LYS A 66 4.14 -11.68 13.72
C LYS A 66 3.17 -12.57 12.94
N VAL A 67 3.69 -13.44 12.07
CA VAL A 67 2.87 -14.39 11.31
C VAL A 67 2.19 -15.41 12.24
N GLU A 68 2.93 -15.96 13.20
CA GLU A 68 2.39 -16.92 14.18
C GLU A 68 1.34 -16.28 15.10
N ALA A 69 1.47 -14.98 15.40
CA ALA A 69 0.47 -14.19 16.11
C ALA A 69 -0.77 -13.82 15.26
N GLY A 70 -0.78 -14.17 13.96
CA GLY A 70 -1.86 -13.83 13.03
C GLY A 70 -1.89 -12.36 12.61
N GLU A 71 -0.80 -11.62 12.82
CA GLU A 71 -0.68 -10.22 12.40
C GLU A 71 -0.57 -10.11 10.88
N LYS A 72 -1.14 -9.04 10.31
CA LYS A 72 -1.00 -8.74 8.88
C LYS A 72 0.33 -8.03 8.63
N LEU A 73 1.13 -8.57 7.72
CA LEU A 73 2.34 -7.93 7.25
C LEU A 73 2.00 -6.89 6.18
N MET A 74 2.02 -5.62 6.56
CA MET A 74 1.73 -4.49 5.67
C MET A 74 2.76 -4.44 4.53
N GLY A 75 2.31 -4.16 3.30
CA GLY A 75 3.15 -4.22 2.09
C GLY A 75 3.22 -5.60 1.42
N PHE A 76 2.68 -6.66 2.05
CA PHE A 76 2.60 -8.00 1.46
C PHE A 76 1.18 -8.37 1.02
N GLY A 77 1.10 -9.09 -0.10
CA GLY A 77 -0.15 -9.54 -0.69
C GLY A 77 -0.80 -8.48 -1.58
N HIS A 78 -1.43 -8.94 -2.66
CA HIS A 78 -2.14 -8.07 -3.59
C HIS A 78 -3.38 -8.80 -4.11
N ARG A 79 -4.53 -8.13 -4.18
CA ARG A 79 -5.80 -8.76 -4.60
C ARG A 79 -5.72 -9.32 -6.04
N VAL A 80 -4.96 -8.64 -6.90
CA VAL A 80 -4.78 -8.96 -8.33
C VAL A 80 -3.45 -9.67 -8.62
N CYS A 81 -2.30 -9.08 -8.26
CA CYS A 81 -0.99 -9.69 -8.45
C CYS A 81 -0.81 -10.89 -7.50
N ARG A 82 -0.84 -12.11 -8.05
CA ARG A 82 -0.72 -13.36 -7.28
C ARG A 82 0.71 -13.85 -7.09
N VAL A 83 1.65 -13.39 -7.92
CA VAL A 83 3.03 -13.89 -7.96
C VAL A 83 4.01 -12.79 -7.54
N ARG A 84 4.14 -11.72 -8.35
CA ARG A 84 4.95 -10.55 -8.03
C ARG A 84 4.27 -9.29 -8.56
N ASP A 85 4.36 -8.19 -7.84
CA ASP A 85 3.89 -6.89 -8.32
C ASP A 85 4.99 -6.27 -9.20
N PRO A 86 4.76 -6.03 -10.49
CA PRO A 86 5.79 -5.48 -11.39
C PRO A 86 6.25 -4.07 -10.98
N ARG A 87 5.46 -3.35 -10.16
CA ARG A 87 5.86 -2.03 -9.66
C ARG A 87 6.88 -2.14 -8.52
N ALA A 88 6.81 -3.22 -7.74
CA ALA A 88 7.82 -3.50 -6.70
C ALA A 88 9.17 -3.87 -7.32
N GLU A 89 9.17 -4.49 -8.51
CA GLU A 89 10.39 -4.78 -9.27
C GLU A 89 11.07 -3.48 -9.74
N VAL A 90 10.32 -2.60 -10.39
CA VAL A 90 10.85 -1.29 -10.81
C VAL A 90 11.33 -0.46 -9.62
N LEU A 91 10.64 -0.52 -8.47
CA LEU A 91 11.06 0.23 -7.28
C LEU A 91 12.38 -0.31 -6.70
N ALA A 92 12.55 -1.64 -6.68
CA ALA A 92 13.79 -2.28 -6.23
C ALA A 92 14.98 -1.97 -7.15
N ASP A 93 14.75 -1.77 -8.45
CA ASP A 93 15.81 -1.39 -9.40
C ASP A 93 16.26 0.08 -9.24
N VAL A 94 15.42 0.94 -8.65
CA VAL A 94 15.69 2.37 -8.47
C VAL A 94 16.28 2.67 -7.08
N GLU A 95 16.12 1.77 -6.10
CA GLU A 95 16.86 1.85 -4.84
C GLU A 95 18.35 1.57 -5.09
N GLU A 96 19.20 2.60 -4.98
CA GLU A 96 20.65 2.39 -4.85
C GLU A 96 20.89 1.41 -3.70
N PRO A 97 21.73 0.37 -3.88
CA PRO A 97 22.08 -0.50 -2.78
C PRO A 97 22.70 0.34 -1.66
N PRO A 98 22.37 0.11 -0.38
CA PRO A 98 23.04 0.82 0.71
C PRO A 98 24.54 0.63 0.53
N ALA A 99 25.27 1.75 0.52
CA ALA A 99 26.72 1.75 0.42
C ALA A 99 27.29 0.77 1.46
N LYS A 100 28.15 -0.14 0.96
CA LYS A 100 28.92 -1.07 1.79
C LYS A 100 29.69 -0.36 2.90
#